data_AF-A0A9P6C1K1-F1
#
_entry.id   AF-A0A9P6C1K1-F1
#
_cell.length_a   1.000
_cell.length_b   1.000
_cell.length_c   1.000
_cell.angle_alpha   90.00
_cell.angle_beta   90.00
_cell.angle_gamma   90.00
#
_symmetry.space_group_name_H-M   'P 1'
#
loop_
_entity.id
_entity.type
_entity.pdbx_description
1 polymer ?
#
loop_
_entity_poly.entity_id
_entity_poly.type
_entity_poly.pdbx_seq_one_letter_code
_entity_poly.pdbx_strand_id
1 'polypeptide(L)'
;MPAGSISSHGPPSYSRFFTLSILLIFSIFLRPVSAGPRNYTIDDQLGDEITSHIPTYAPTFAWATQDCQGCGVDPDKNQLFDGTATSATFMPDKNISSNTVDFDFNGTAIYIFFTLFYNEGNGVTVNTECNFTVDSEPAVFFNHTGDPTKPANQVRDYKALVFSRTGLTLESHHMKISMSDVSYHVFLSFDYAMYT
;
A
#
# COMPACT_ATOMS: atom_id res chain seq x y z
N MET A 1 -42.28 76.58 36.92
CA MET A 1 -41.16 75.98 37.69
C MET A 1 -41.68 74.70 38.35
N PRO A 2 -40.97 73.56 38.35
CA PRO A 2 -39.86 73.10 37.51
C PRO A 2 -40.20 71.84 36.67
N ALA A 3 -39.32 71.56 35.70
CA ALA A 3 -39.35 70.41 34.81
C ALA A 3 -38.85 69.14 35.51
N GLY A 4 -39.55 68.02 35.32
CA GLY A 4 -39.11 66.69 35.73
C GLY A 4 -38.23 66.06 34.65
N SER A 5 -36.96 65.84 34.96
CA SER A 5 -36.01 65.10 34.13
C SER A 5 -36.20 63.60 34.31
N ILE A 6 -36.47 62.87 33.22
CA ILE A 6 -36.50 61.41 33.19
C ILE A 6 -35.10 60.93 32.79
N SER A 7 -34.39 60.32 33.75
CA SER A 7 -33.12 59.63 33.53
C SER A 7 -33.38 58.24 32.93
N SER A 8 -32.97 58.01 31.69
CA SER A 8 -32.98 56.68 31.08
C SER A 8 -31.75 55.88 31.53
N HIS A 9 -31.99 54.80 32.28
CA HIS A 9 -30.97 53.83 32.62
C HIS A 9 -30.70 52.92 31.42
N GLY A 10 -29.54 53.11 30.78
CA GLY A 10 -29.01 52.15 29.79
C GLY A 10 -28.67 50.81 30.47
N PRO A 11 -28.84 49.67 29.76
CA PRO A 11 -28.60 48.35 30.34
C PRO A 11 -27.13 48.16 30.75
N PRO A 12 -26.86 47.39 31.82
CA PRO A 12 -25.52 47.21 32.37
C PRO A 12 -24.57 46.49 31.38
N SER A 13 -23.43 47.13 31.12
CA SER A 13 -22.31 46.67 30.27
C SER A 13 -21.67 45.32 30.69
N TYR A 14 -22.03 44.78 31.86
CA TYR A 14 -21.46 43.57 32.44
C TYR A 14 -21.70 42.29 31.63
N SER A 15 -22.76 42.22 30.83
CA SER A 15 -23.12 41.06 30.01
C SER A 15 -22.10 40.76 28.89
N ARG A 16 -21.43 41.79 28.36
CA ARG A 16 -20.45 41.64 27.27
C ARG A 16 -19.10 41.09 27.72
N PHE A 17 -18.69 41.37 28.97
CA PHE A 17 -17.41 40.88 29.51
C PHE A 17 -17.46 39.41 29.94
N PHE A 18 -18.60 38.96 30.47
CA PHE A 18 -18.80 37.58 30.88
C PHE A 18 -18.86 36.63 29.68
N THR A 19 -19.52 37.04 28.59
CA THR A 19 -19.61 36.28 27.34
C THR A 19 -18.27 36.16 26.61
N LEU A 20 -17.46 37.23 26.59
CA LEU A 20 -16.10 37.16 26.05
C LEU A 20 -15.19 36.20 26.84
N SER A 21 -15.28 36.21 28.17
CA SER A 21 -14.50 35.31 29.02
C SER A 21 -14.88 33.84 28.81
N ILE A 22 -16.17 33.54 28.66
CA ILE A 22 -16.65 32.18 28.39
C ILE A 22 -16.16 31.69 27.01
N LEU A 23 -16.19 32.53 25.98
CA LEU A 23 -15.69 32.18 24.64
C LEU A 23 -14.16 31.96 24.61
N LEU A 24 -13.39 32.76 25.37
CA LEU A 24 -11.94 32.62 25.46
C LEU A 24 -11.53 31.34 26.22
N ILE A 25 -12.31 30.96 27.23
CA ILE A 25 -12.12 29.71 27.95
C ILE A 25 -12.48 28.51 27.06
N PHE A 26 -13.55 28.61 26.27
CA PHE A 26 -13.96 27.55 25.34
C PHE A 26 -12.93 27.30 24.22
N SER A 27 -12.25 28.34 23.73
CA SER A 27 -11.18 28.20 22.73
C SER A 27 -9.89 27.60 23.30
N ILE A 28 -9.61 27.76 24.60
CA ILE A 28 -8.48 27.10 25.28
C ILE A 28 -8.72 25.58 25.43
N PHE A 29 -9.98 25.14 25.50
CA PHE A 29 -10.34 23.73 25.58
C PHE A 29 -10.45 23.01 24.23
N LEU A 30 -10.47 23.75 23.11
CA LEU A 30 -10.42 23.17 21.76
C LEU A 30 -8.97 22.83 21.41
N ARG A 31 -8.54 21.62 21.72
CA ARG A 31 -7.27 21.10 21.21
C ARG A 31 -7.39 20.89 19.70
N PRO A 32 -6.46 21.41 18.88
CA PRO A 32 -6.43 21.07 17.46
C PRO A 32 -6.17 19.56 17.34
N VAL A 33 -7.11 18.84 16.72
CA VAL A 33 -6.90 17.45 16.30
C VAL A 33 -6.07 17.50 15.03
N SER A 34 -4.82 17.06 15.11
CA SER A 34 -4.01 16.79 13.92
C SER A 34 -4.35 15.38 13.44
N ALA A 35 -5.17 15.29 12.40
CA ALA A 35 -5.32 14.06 11.64
C ALA A 35 -4.18 14.02 10.61
N GLY A 36 -3.09 13.35 10.96
CA GLY A 36 -1.98 13.10 10.04
C GLY A 36 -2.23 11.83 9.22
N PRO A 37 -1.74 11.75 7.98
CA PRO A 37 -1.67 10.50 7.24
C PRO A 37 -0.91 9.45 8.06
N ARG A 38 -1.48 8.26 8.22
CA ARG A 38 -0.83 7.11 8.87
C ARG A 38 -0.65 6.02 7.82
N ASN A 39 0.53 5.41 7.81
CA ASN A 39 0.79 4.27 6.93
C ASN A 39 0.31 2.97 7.59
N TYR A 40 -0.33 2.14 6.78
CA TYR A 40 -0.76 0.78 7.11
C TYR A 40 -0.11 -0.19 6.12
N THR A 41 0.12 -1.44 6.54
CA THR A 41 0.74 -2.47 5.69
C THR A 41 -0.22 -3.59 5.35
N ILE A 42 -0.06 -4.16 4.16
CA ILE A 42 -0.69 -5.42 3.74
C ILE A 42 0.45 -6.37 3.39
N ASP A 43 0.72 -7.31 4.28
CA ASP A 43 1.71 -8.36 4.07
C ASP A 43 1.16 -9.43 3.12
N ASP A 44 2.05 -10.08 2.36
CA ASP A 44 1.67 -11.11 1.39
C ASP A 44 0.99 -12.34 2.02
N GLN A 45 1.33 -12.68 3.27
CA GLN A 45 0.83 -13.87 3.97
C GLN A 45 0.08 -13.58 5.26
N LEU A 46 0.42 -12.50 5.95
CA LEU A 46 -0.22 -12.05 7.19
C LEU A 46 -1.37 -11.08 6.93
N GLY A 47 -1.44 -10.53 5.71
CA GLY A 47 -2.52 -9.67 5.25
C GLY A 47 -2.45 -8.24 5.78
N ASP A 48 -3.56 -7.54 5.64
CA ASP A 48 -3.75 -6.16 6.10
C ASP A 48 -3.66 -6.05 7.64
N GLU A 49 -2.83 -5.14 8.16
CA GLU A 49 -2.69 -4.92 9.61
C GLU A 49 -3.99 -4.49 10.31
N ILE A 50 -4.98 -3.99 9.54
CA ILE A 50 -6.27 -3.54 10.07
C ILE A 50 -7.36 -4.59 9.94
N THR A 51 -7.46 -5.24 8.78
CA THR A 51 -8.56 -6.17 8.49
C THR A 51 -8.15 -7.64 8.55
N SER A 52 -6.84 -7.91 8.60
CA SER A 52 -6.24 -9.25 8.49
C SER A 52 -6.63 -10.01 7.20
N HIS A 53 -7.16 -9.31 6.19
CA HIS A 53 -7.41 -9.92 4.89
C HIS A 53 -6.09 -10.13 4.17
N ILE A 54 -5.84 -11.38 3.79
CA ILE A 54 -4.67 -11.80 3.02
C ILE A 54 -4.96 -11.56 1.53
N PRO A 55 -3.98 -11.08 0.75
CA PRO A 55 -4.11 -11.00 -0.70
C PRO A 55 -4.56 -12.32 -1.33
N THR A 56 -5.38 -12.20 -2.38
CA THR A 56 -5.84 -13.36 -3.15
C THR A 56 -4.88 -13.62 -4.31
N TYR A 57 -4.41 -14.86 -4.41
CA TYR A 57 -3.49 -15.31 -5.45
C TYR A 57 -4.17 -16.27 -6.42
N ALA A 58 -4.18 -15.91 -7.70
CA ALA A 58 -4.81 -16.73 -8.73
C ALA A 58 -3.87 -17.01 -9.92
N PRO A 59 -3.96 -18.20 -10.55
CA PRO A 59 -4.58 -19.40 -9.97
C PRO A 59 -3.72 -19.92 -8.80
N THR A 60 -4.36 -20.39 -7.74
CA THR A 60 -3.68 -20.75 -6.47
C THR A 60 -2.52 -21.74 -6.66
N PHE A 61 -2.63 -22.69 -7.59
CA PHE A 61 -1.58 -23.70 -7.82
C PHE A 61 -0.26 -23.14 -8.37
N ALA A 62 -0.26 -21.91 -8.87
CA ALA A 62 0.92 -21.29 -9.48
C ALA A 62 1.77 -20.49 -8.48
N TRP A 63 1.27 -20.29 -7.26
CA TRP A 63 1.90 -19.46 -6.24
C TRP A 63 2.50 -20.31 -5.12
N ALA A 64 3.67 -19.90 -4.64
CA ALA A 64 4.38 -20.55 -3.56
C ALA A 64 4.96 -19.51 -2.60
N THR A 65 5.10 -19.90 -1.33
CA THR A 65 5.72 -19.08 -0.29
C THR A 65 7.25 -19.20 -0.33
N GLN A 66 7.94 -18.40 0.49
CA GLN A 66 9.39 -18.48 0.74
C GLN A 66 9.90 -19.84 1.25
N ASP A 67 9.00 -20.76 1.63
CA ASP A 67 9.36 -22.10 2.12
C ASP A 67 9.32 -23.18 1.03
N CYS A 68 9.12 -22.78 -0.23
CA CYS A 68 9.02 -23.69 -1.37
C CYS A 68 10.21 -24.65 -1.49
N GLN A 69 9.93 -25.94 -1.36
CA GLN A 69 10.93 -26.99 -1.58
C GLN A 69 11.08 -27.26 -3.08
N GLY A 70 12.28 -27.02 -3.61
CA GLY A 70 12.60 -27.26 -5.03
C GLY A 70 12.33 -26.09 -5.96
N CYS A 71 11.91 -24.93 -5.44
CA CYS A 71 11.94 -23.68 -6.21
C CYS A 71 13.38 -23.27 -6.51
N GLY A 72 13.61 -22.71 -7.70
CA GLY A 72 14.92 -22.20 -8.10
C GLY A 72 15.29 -20.86 -7.46
N VAL A 73 14.30 -20.14 -6.92
CA VAL A 73 14.47 -18.88 -6.20
C VAL A 73 14.45 -19.16 -4.69
N ASP A 74 15.38 -18.57 -3.95
CA ASP A 74 15.50 -18.73 -2.50
C ASP A 74 15.80 -17.38 -1.82
N PRO A 75 14.77 -16.60 -1.42
CA PRO A 75 14.98 -15.34 -0.74
C PRO A 75 15.51 -15.53 0.69
N ASP A 76 16.47 -14.69 1.10
CA ASP A 76 16.81 -14.51 2.52
C ASP A 76 15.62 -13.91 3.27
N LYS A 77 14.96 -14.74 4.09
CA LYS A 77 13.78 -14.37 4.87
C LYS A 77 14.03 -13.22 5.82
N ASN A 78 15.27 -13.01 6.28
CA ASN A 78 15.57 -11.89 7.18
C ASN A 78 15.50 -10.53 6.49
N GLN A 79 15.52 -10.51 5.15
CA GLN A 79 15.42 -9.30 4.36
C GLN A 79 13.98 -8.97 3.95
N LEU A 80 13.08 -9.96 3.97
CA LEU A 80 11.66 -9.81 3.65
C LEU A 80 10.94 -8.96 4.70
N PHE A 81 9.79 -8.40 4.33
CA PHE A 81 8.85 -7.83 5.29
C PHE A 81 8.17 -8.97 6.05
N ASP A 82 8.16 -8.89 7.39
CA ASP A 82 7.70 -9.94 8.31
C ASP A 82 8.18 -11.40 8.05
N GLY A 83 9.24 -11.56 7.25
CA GLY A 83 9.84 -12.86 6.94
C GLY A 83 9.12 -13.65 5.84
N THR A 84 8.18 -13.02 5.12
CA THR A 84 7.28 -13.68 4.17
C THR A 84 7.37 -13.07 2.77
N ALA A 85 7.19 -13.92 1.76
CA ALA A 85 6.98 -13.50 0.38
C ALA A 85 6.24 -14.60 -0.39
N THR A 86 5.37 -14.17 -1.29
CA THR A 86 4.58 -15.07 -2.13
C THR A 86 4.91 -14.79 -3.57
N SER A 87 5.30 -15.84 -4.27
CA SER A 87 5.93 -15.74 -5.58
C SER A 87 5.36 -16.74 -6.58
N ALA A 88 5.48 -16.39 -7.85
CA ALA A 88 5.07 -17.26 -8.95
C ALA A 88 5.87 -16.98 -10.21
N THR A 89 6.03 -18.02 -11.03
CA THR A 89 6.45 -17.88 -12.43
C THR A 89 5.22 -18.03 -13.32
N PHE A 90 4.90 -16.98 -14.08
CA PHE A 90 3.95 -17.09 -15.18
C PHE A 90 4.55 -17.93 -16.30
N MET A 91 3.89 -19.02 -16.65
CA MET A 91 4.34 -20.00 -17.66
C MET A 91 3.25 -20.19 -18.73
N PRO A 92 3.21 -19.36 -19.78
CA PRO A 92 2.17 -19.42 -20.81
C PRO A 92 2.13 -20.76 -21.56
N ASP A 93 3.26 -21.47 -21.66
CA ASP A 93 3.38 -22.81 -22.24
C ASP A 93 2.70 -23.92 -21.42
N LYS A 94 2.26 -23.62 -20.19
CA LYS A 94 1.53 -24.54 -19.29
C LYS A 94 0.02 -24.32 -19.29
N ASN A 95 -0.52 -23.64 -20.30
CA ASN A 95 -1.95 -23.26 -20.39
C ASN A 95 -2.42 -22.39 -19.21
N ILE A 96 -1.52 -21.59 -18.63
CA ILE A 96 -1.87 -20.56 -17.64
C ILE A 96 -2.10 -19.27 -18.42
N SER A 97 -3.29 -18.68 -18.32
CA SER A 97 -3.62 -17.44 -19.04
C SER A 97 -3.12 -16.18 -18.33
N SER A 98 -3.03 -16.23 -17.00
CA SER A 98 -2.53 -15.13 -16.17
C SER A 98 -2.22 -15.61 -14.75
N ASN A 99 -1.30 -14.93 -14.09
CA ASN A 99 -1.13 -14.98 -12.64
C ASN A 99 -1.50 -13.61 -12.04
N THR A 100 -2.30 -13.58 -10.97
CA THR A 100 -2.73 -12.34 -10.33
C THR A 100 -2.57 -12.34 -8.82
N VAL A 101 -2.33 -11.15 -8.27
CA VAL A 101 -2.46 -10.80 -6.85
C VAL A 101 -3.53 -9.72 -6.76
N ASP A 102 -4.55 -9.94 -5.94
CA ASP A 102 -5.70 -9.07 -5.80
C ASP A 102 -5.96 -8.78 -4.32
N PHE A 103 -6.13 -7.51 -3.94
CA PHE A 103 -6.48 -7.11 -2.56
C PHE A 103 -7.13 -5.72 -2.53
N ASP A 104 -7.85 -5.44 -1.45
CA ASP A 104 -8.50 -4.13 -1.23
C ASP A 104 -7.74 -3.32 -0.18
N PHE A 105 -7.77 -1.99 -0.31
CA PHE A 105 -7.25 -1.06 0.71
C PHE A 105 -8.16 0.16 0.82
N ASN A 106 -8.21 0.79 1.99
CA ASN A 106 -8.97 2.03 2.19
C ASN A 106 -8.03 3.19 2.50
N GLY A 107 -7.72 4.00 1.50
CA GLY A 107 -6.68 5.03 1.63
C GLY A 107 -6.55 5.94 0.41
N THR A 108 -5.77 6.99 0.60
CA THR A 108 -5.44 8.06 -0.34
C THR A 108 -4.15 7.81 -1.14
N ALA A 109 -3.38 6.79 -0.77
CA ALA A 109 -2.18 6.37 -1.48
C ALA A 109 -1.91 4.88 -1.29
N ILE A 110 -1.21 4.26 -2.25
CA ILE A 110 -0.74 2.87 -2.23
C ILE A 110 0.69 2.79 -2.78
N TYR A 111 1.49 1.91 -2.19
CA TYR A 111 2.89 1.62 -2.53
C TYR A 111 3.08 0.11 -2.51
N ILE A 112 3.67 -0.46 -3.56
CA ILE A 112 3.85 -1.91 -3.73
C ILE A 112 5.34 -2.23 -3.70
N PHE A 113 5.70 -3.25 -2.92
CA PHE A 113 7.08 -3.67 -2.72
C PHE A 113 7.28 -5.13 -3.13
N PHE A 114 8.28 -5.37 -3.96
CA PHE A 114 8.70 -6.71 -4.38
C PHE A 114 10.10 -7.04 -3.87
N THR A 115 10.44 -8.32 -3.92
CA THR A 115 11.85 -8.74 -3.99
C THR A 115 12.23 -8.96 -5.47
N LEU A 116 13.21 -8.20 -5.96
CA LEU A 116 13.70 -8.30 -7.34
C LEU A 116 15.00 -9.11 -7.38
N PHE A 117 15.07 -10.10 -8.27
CA PHE A 117 16.19 -11.02 -8.39
C PHE A 117 17.02 -10.72 -9.63
N TYR A 118 18.34 -10.88 -9.55
CA TYR A 118 19.22 -10.65 -10.71
C TYR A 118 19.72 -11.93 -11.35
N ASN A 119 20.11 -12.92 -10.56
CA ASN A 119 20.57 -14.21 -11.06
C ASN A 119 20.39 -15.28 -9.98
N GLU A 120 19.63 -16.33 -10.28
CA GLU A 120 19.42 -17.48 -9.39
C GLU A 120 19.93 -18.79 -10.01
N GLY A 121 20.82 -18.70 -11.00
CA GLY A 121 21.41 -19.83 -11.68
C GLY A 121 20.71 -20.19 -12.99
N ASN A 122 21.25 -21.22 -13.66
CA ASN A 122 20.84 -21.57 -15.01
C ASN A 122 19.42 -22.16 -15.03
N GLY A 123 18.58 -21.65 -15.94
CA GLY A 123 17.20 -22.11 -16.11
C GLY A 123 16.20 -21.56 -15.09
N VAL A 124 16.62 -20.62 -14.23
CA VAL A 124 15.72 -19.94 -13.28
C VAL A 124 15.26 -18.60 -13.86
N THR A 125 13.94 -18.42 -13.98
CA THR A 125 13.33 -17.17 -14.43
C THR A 125 13.36 -16.15 -13.31
N VAL A 126 14.01 -15.00 -13.54
CA VAL A 126 14.10 -13.89 -12.57
C VAL A 126 13.56 -12.56 -13.13
N ASN A 127 13.28 -12.49 -14.43
CA ASN A 127 12.71 -11.29 -15.05
C ASN A 127 11.28 -11.08 -14.54
N THR A 128 10.98 -9.89 -14.06
CA THR A 128 9.65 -9.50 -13.59
C THR A 128 9.00 -8.60 -14.61
N GLU A 129 7.80 -8.98 -15.07
CA GLU A 129 6.96 -8.11 -15.88
C GLU A 129 5.52 -8.27 -15.41
N CYS A 130 4.89 -7.16 -15.03
CA CYS A 130 3.51 -7.17 -14.57
C CYS A 130 2.83 -5.83 -14.82
N ASN A 131 1.51 -5.87 -14.77
CA ASN A 131 0.65 -4.71 -14.84
C ASN A 131 0.03 -4.45 -13.47
N PHE A 132 0.03 -3.19 -13.08
CA PHE A 132 -0.60 -2.68 -11.86
C PHE A 132 -1.88 -1.93 -12.22
N THR A 133 -3.00 -2.31 -11.64
CA THR A 133 -4.30 -1.66 -11.84
C THR A 133 -4.89 -1.30 -10.49
N VAL A 134 -5.26 -0.03 -10.33
CA VAL A 134 -6.04 0.44 -9.18
C VAL A 134 -7.46 0.71 -9.68
N ASP A 135 -8.44 0.03 -9.12
CA ASP A 135 -9.84 0.05 -9.54
C ASP A 135 -10.03 -0.32 -11.03
N SER A 136 -10.69 0.55 -11.80
CA SER A 136 -10.93 0.39 -13.24
C SER A 136 -10.03 1.29 -14.10
N GLU A 137 -8.95 1.80 -13.52
CA GLU A 137 -8.03 2.70 -14.19
C GLU A 137 -7.12 1.95 -15.18
N PRO A 138 -6.50 2.64 -16.15
CA PRO A 138 -5.55 2.01 -17.05
C PRO A 138 -4.40 1.35 -16.29
N ALA A 139 -4.03 0.15 -16.73
CA ALA A 139 -2.90 -0.59 -16.20
C ALA A 139 -1.58 0.19 -16.38
N VAL A 140 -0.74 0.15 -15.36
CA VAL A 140 0.64 0.65 -15.39
C VAL A 140 1.59 -0.52 -15.46
N PHE A 141 2.36 -0.59 -16.54
CA PHE A 141 3.34 -1.64 -16.77
C PHE A 141 4.62 -1.41 -15.96
N PHE A 142 5.15 -2.49 -15.41
CA PHE A 142 6.46 -2.52 -14.75
C PHE A 142 7.29 -3.67 -15.31
N ASN A 143 8.59 -3.42 -15.47
CA ASN A 143 9.55 -4.44 -15.81
C ASN A 143 10.85 -4.34 -15.00
N HIS A 144 11.42 -5.50 -14.70
CA HIS A 144 12.75 -5.68 -14.15
C HIS A 144 13.42 -6.84 -14.90
N THR A 145 14.65 -6.61 -15.35
CA THR A 145 15.44 -7.61 -16.08
C THR A 145 16.59 -8.08 -15.21
N GLY A 146 16.73 -9.40 -15.06
CA GLY A 146 17.86 -9.99 -14.38
C GLY A 146 19.19 -9.68 -15.07
N ASP A 147 20.29 -9.88 -14.34
CA ASP A 147 21.64 -9.70 -14.85
C ASP A 147 22.45 -10.99 -14.64
N PRO A 148 22.62 -11.82 -15.69
CA PRO A 148 23.35 -13.08 -15.58
C PRO A 148 24.86 -12.89 -15.32
N THR A 149 25.37 -11.66 -15.39
CA THR A 149 26.76 -11.36 -15.01
C THR A 149 26.95 -11.27 -13.50
N LYS A 150 25.86 -11.10 -12.72
CA LYS A 150 25.92 -11.17 -11.26
C LYS A 150 26.17 -12.61 -10.80
N PRO A 151 26.86 -12.82 -9.67
CA PRO A 151 26.95 -14.14 -9.07
C PRO A 151 25.55 -14.66 -8.72
N ALA A 152 25.30 -15.93 -9.02
CA ALA A 152 24.03 -16.57 -8.69
C ALA A 152 23.78 -16.53 -7.18
N ASN A 153 22.54 -16.26 -6.79
CA ASN A 153 22.02 -16.27 -5.41
C ASN A 153 22.65 -15.21 -4.48
N GLN A 154 23.20 -14.12 -5.04
CA GLN A 154 23.89 -13.10 -4.24
C GLN A 154 23.34 -11.68 -4.38
N VAL A 155 22.70 -11.34 -5.50
CA VAL A 155 22.27 -9.97 -5.79
C VAL A 155 20.77 -9.93 -5.98
N ARG A 156 20.10 -9.21 -5.06
CA ARG A 156 18.65 -9.06 -4.98
C ARG A 156 18.34 -7.70 -4.38
N ASP A 157 17.28 -7.05 -4.86
CA ASP A 157 16.74 -5.85 -4.26
C ASP A 157 15.50 -6.24 -3.44
N TYR A 158 15.68 -6.30 -2.12
CA TYR A 158 14.59 -6.53 -1.17
C TYR A 158 13.81 -5.25 -0.93
N LYS A 159 12.50 -5.36 -0.67
CA LYS A 159 11.62 -4.23 -0.37
C LYS A 159 11.74 -3.13 -1.44
N ALA A 160 11.86 -3.53 -2.69
CA ALA A 160 12.00 -2.63 -3.82
C ALA A 160 10.63 -2.01 -4.14
N LEU A 161 10.52 -0.68 -4.11
CA LEU A 161 9.31 0.02 -4.52
C LEU A 161 9.12 -0.12 -6.04
N VAL A 162 8.11 -0.87 -6.46
CA VAL A 162 7.84 -1.18 -7.88
C VAL A 162 6.65 -0.43 -8.45
N PHE A 163 5.75 0.03 -7.58
CA PHE A 163 4.59 0.85 -7.97
C PHE A 163 4.17 1.76 -6.84
N SER A 164 3.68 2.95 -7.20
CA SER A 164 3.04 3.86 -6.26
C SER A 164 1.95 4.68 -6.93
N ARG A 165 0.87 4.95 -6.21
CA ARG A 165 -0.17 5.89 -6.62
C ARG A 165 -0.62 6.71 -5.42
N THR A 166 -0.65 8.03 -5.58
CA THR A 166 -1.02 8.98 -4.52
C THR A 166 -2.15 9.90 -5.01
N GLY A 167 -2.82 10.57 -4.07
CA GLY A 167 -3.89 11.50 -4.43
C GLY A 167 -5.17 10.79 -4.83
N LEU A 168 -5.36 9.56 -4.35
CA LEU A 168 -6.63 8.86 -4.41
C LEU A 168 -7.64 9.50 -3.45
N THR A 169 -8.91 9.31 -3.74
CA THR A 169 -10.01 9.62 -2.83
C THR A 169 -9.89 8.75 -1.57
N LEU A 170 -10.34 9.25 -0.42
CA LEU A 170 -10.36 8.44 0.80
C LEU A 170 -11.55 7.48 0.76
N GLU A 171 -11.37 6.34 0.10
CA GLU A 171 -12.36 5.27 -0.01
C GLU A 171 -11.70 3.90 -0.19
N SER A 172 -12.53 2.86 -0.31
CA SER A 172 -12.06 1.51 -0.63
C SER A 172 -11.67 1.43 -2.11
N HIS A 173 -10.43 1.03 -2.35
CA HIS A 173 -9.86 0.79 -3.66
C HIS A 173 -9.49 -0.68 -3.83
N HIS A 174 -9.52 -1.16 -5.07
CA HIS A 174 -9.10 -2.49 -5.44
C HIS A 174 -7.75 -2.45 -6.15
N MET A 175 -6.77 -3.18 -5.64
CA MET A 175 -5.48 -3.36 -6.29
C MET A 175 -5.42 -4.71 -7.00
N LYS A 176 -5.04 -4.67 -8.27
CA LYS A 176 -4.74 -5.86 -9.06
C LYS A 176 -3.34 -5.78 -9.65
N ILE A 177 -2.57 -6.84 -9.42
CA ILE A 177 -1.26 -7.06 -10.00
C ILE A 177 -1.39 -8.26 -10.94
N SER A 178 -0.97 -8.15 -12.20
CA SER A 178 -1.13 -9.26 -13.15
C SER A 178 0.09 -9.49 -14.03
N MET A 179 0.54 -10.75 -14.10
CA MET A 179 1.42 -11.27 -15.14
C MET A 179 0.55 -11.92 -16.22
N SER A 180 0.49 -11.33 -17.41
CA SER A 180 -0.31 -11.81 -18.54
C SER A 180 0.27 -11.32 -19.87
N ASP A 181 -0.27 -11.82 -20.97
CA ASP A 181 -0.04 -11.27 -22.33
C ASP A 181 1.41 -11.29 -22.83
N VAL A 182 2.26 -12.12 -22.24
CA VAL A 182 3.63 -12.41 -22.71
C VAL A 182 3.75 -13.87 -23.15
N SER A 183 4.65 -14.15 -24.11
CA SER A 183 4.89 -15.49 -24.67
C SER A 183 6.03 -16.25 -24.01
N TYR A 184 6.65 -15.67 -22.99
CA TYR A 184 7.81 -16.18 -22.27
C TYR A 184 7.55 -16.21 -20.77
N HIS A 185 8.45 -16.84 -20.02
CA HIS A 185 8.34 -16.94 -18.57
C HIS A 185 8.71 -15.61 -17.91
N VAL A 186 7.89 -15.17 -16.97
CA VAL A 186 8.19 -14.03 -16.09
C VAL A 186 7.88 -14.41 -14.64
N PHE A 187 8.57 -13.78 -13.71
CA PHE A 187 8.56 -14.10 -12.29
C PHE A 187 8.16 -12.88 -11.46
N LEU A 188 7.35 -13.11 -10.43
CA LEU A 188 6.97 -12.08 -9.47
C LEU A 188 7.18 -12.62 -8.05
N SER A 189 7.71 -11.79 -7.16
CA SER A 189 7.79 -12.05 -5.73
C SER A 189 7.20 -10.86 -4.98
N PHE A 190 5.94 -10.99 -4.54
CA PHE A 190 5.27 -9.98 -3.75
C PHE A 190 5.71 -10.10 -2.29
N ASP A 191 6.16 -8.98 -1.72
CA ASP A 191 6.67 -8.87 -0.35
C ASP A 191 5.57 -8.23 0.52
N TYR A 192 5.23 -6.96 0.26
CA TYR A 192 4.14 -6.27 0.95
C TYR A 192 3.65 -5.04 0.19
N ALA A 193 2.53 -4.48 0.64
CA ALA A 193 2.05 -3.17 0.24
C ALA A 193 1.94 -2.22 1.44
N MET A 194 2.01 -0.92 1.17
CA MET A 194 1.71 0.13 2.15
C MET A 194 0.65 1.07 1.60
N TYR A 195 -0.32 1.47 2.43
CA TYR A 195 -1.31 2.49 2.07
C TYR A 195 -1.46 3.55 3.15
N THR A 196 -2.06 4.69 2.80
CA THR A 196 -2.16 5.89 3.67
C THR A 196 -3.56 6.46 3.75
#